data_AF-A0A1F3Z8K8-F1
#
_entry.id   AF-A0A1F3Z8K8-F1
#
_cell.length_a   1.000
_cell.length_b   1.000
_cell.length_c   1.000
_cell.angle_alpha   90.00
_cell.angle_beta   90.00
_cell.angle_gamma   90.00
#
_symmetry.space_group_name_H-M   'P 1'
#
loop_
_entity.id
_entity.type
_entity.pdbx_description
1 polymer ?
#
loop_
_entity_poly.entity_id
_entity_poly.type
_entity_poly.pdbx_seq_one_letter_code
_entity_poly.pdbx_strand_id
1 'polypeptide(L)'
;MRAGLHYVYTGNIHNIEGDTTFCPGCKTPLIVRDWYQIKDYRLTDTGHCPQCQTKVAGRFQHFELNQQFGPRRIPVAMHMEA
;
A
#
# COMPACT_ATOMS: atom_id res chain seq x y z
N MET A 1 1.79 10.95 -16.71
CA MET A 1 0.67 9.97 -16.77
C MET A 1 -0.23 10.34 -17.93
N ARG A 2 -0.07 9.73 -19.11
CA ARG A 2 -0.88 10.07 -20.31
C ARG A 2 -2.21 9.31 -20.36
N ALA A 3 -2.29 8.16 -19.70
CA ALA A 3 -3.47 7.29 -19.70
C ALA A 3 -4.47 7.57 -18.56
N GLY A 4 -4.30 8.65 -17.78
CA GLY A 4 -5.18 8.98 -16.64
C GLY A 4 -5.05 8.06 -15.41
N LEU A 5 -4.16 7.06 -15.45
CA LEU A 5 -3.92 6.14 -14.33
C LEU A 5 -3.00 6.77 -13.28
N HIS A 6 -3.48 6.87 -12.04
CA HIS A 6 -2.72 7.44 -10.91
C HIS A 6 -1.98 6.42 -10.05
N TYR A 7 -2.44 5.17 -10.04
CA TYR A 7 -1.92 4.10 -9.19
C TYR A 7 -1.61 2.89 -10.07
N VAL A 8 -0.35 2.78 -10.49
CA VAL A 8 0.14 1.69 -11.33
C VAL A 8 1.30 1.06 -10.59
N TYR A 9 1.26 -0.27 -10.45
CA TYR A 9 2.28 -1.04 -9.74
C TYR A 9 2.95 -2.03 -10.67
N THR A 10 4.25 -2.24 -10.49
CA THR A 10 5.02 -3.15 -11.35
C THR A 10 4.63 -4.62 -11.18
N GLY A 11 4.17 -5.01 -9.98
CA GLY A 11 3.62 -6.33 -9.70
C GLY A 11 4.67 -7.44 -9.52
N ASN A 12 4.43 -8.34 -8.56
CA ASN A 12 5.19 -9.57 -8.22
C ASN A 12 6.72 -9.56 -8.41
N ILE A 13 7.36 -8.41 -8.23
CA ILE A 13 8.80 -8.20 -8.22
C ILE A 13 9.14 -7.26 -7.07
N HIS A 14 10.36 -7.35 -6.53
CA HIS A 14 10.88 -6.34 -5.61
C HIS A 14 11.22 -5.06 -6.36
N ASN A 15 10.34 -4.07 -6.32
CA ASN A 15 10.60 -2.74 -6.89
C ASN A 15 9.96 -1.66 -6.01
N ILE A 16 10.73 -1.09 -5.09
CA ILE A 16 10.23 -0.11 -4.11
C ILE A 16 9.56 1.08 -4.79
N GLU A 17 10.17 1.64 -5.84
CA GLU A 17 9.59 2.78 -6.56
C GLU A 17 8.28 2.37 -7.25
N GLY A 18 8.29 1.25 -7.97
CA GLY A 18 7.12 0.72 -8.66
C GLY A 18 6.01 0.23 -7.72
N ASP A 19 6.34 -0.11 -6.48
CA ASP A 19 5.40 -0.54 -5.44
C ASP A 19 4.99 0.61 -4.52
N THR A 20 5.56 1.81 -4.66
CA THR A 20 5.20 2.93 -3.81
C THR A 20 3.88 3.55 -4.26
N THR A 21 2.97 3.73 -3.30
CA THR A 21 1.77 4.56 -3.51
C THR A 21 2.16 6.02 -3.36
N PHE A 22 2.21 6.75 -4.48
CA PHE A 22 2.44 8.19 -4.49
C PHE A 22 1.13 8.99 -4.41
N CYS A 23 1.19 10.16 -3.79
CA CYS A 23 0.09 11.11 -3.80
C CYS A 23 -0.25 11.54 -5.24
N PRO A 24 -1.51 11.46 -5.71
CA PRO A 24 -1.85 11.91 -7.06
C PRO A 24 -1.67 13.43 -7.24
N GLY A 25 -1.86 14.21 -6.18
CA GLY A 25 -1.75 15.67 -6.18
C GLY A 25 -0.31 16.19 -6.16
N CYS A 26 0.47 15.82 -5.13
CA CYS A 26 1.82 16.39 -4.91
C CYS A 26 2.97 15.39 -5.16
N LYS A 27 2.69 14.15 -5.55
CA LYS A 27 3.68 13.08 -5.80
C LYS A 27 4.54 12.66 -4.60
N THR A 28 4.28 13.17 -3.40
CA THR A 28 4.94 12.68 -2.17
C THR A 28 4.65 11.18 -1.98
N PRO A 29 5.65 10.36 -1.61
CA PRO A 29 5.42 8.96 -1.25
C PRO A 29 4.55 8.86 -0.01
N LEU A 30 3.47 8.05 -0.08
CA LEU A 30 2.50 7.90 1.00
C LEU A 30 2.51 6.51 1.63
N ILE A 31 2.66 5.47 0.82
CA ILE A 31 2.82 4.09 1.29
C ILE A 31 4.00 3.50 0.55
N VAL A 32 5.14 3.35 1.22
CA VAL A 32 6.34 2.75 0.63
C VAL A 32 6.29 1.26 0.92
N ARG A 33 6.40 0.45 -0.12
CA ARG A 33 6.32 -1.00 -0.03
C ARG A 33 7.55 -1.65 -0.65
N ASP A 34 7.83 -2.83 -0.13
CA ASP A 34 8.78 -3.78 -0.72
C ASP A 34 8.10 -5.14 -0.68
N TRP A 35 7.46 -5.51 -1.78
CA TRP A 35 6.57 -6.67 -1.86
C TRP A 35 5.48 -6.65 -0.78
N TYR A 36 5.43 -7.66 0.10
CA TYR A 36 4.43 -7.75 1.18
C TYR A 36 4.77 -6.92 2.42
N GLN A 37 5.94 -6.28 2.45
CA GLN A 37 6.35 -5.42 3.56
C GLN A 37 5.99 -3.97 3.31
N ILE A 38 5.35 -3.33 4.29
CA ILE A 38 5.14 -1.88 4.32
C ILE A 38 6.31 -1.26 5.09
N LYS A 39 7.10 -0.44 4.39
CA LYS A 39 8.29 0.24 4.92
C LYS A 39 7.95 1.60 5.54
N ASP A 40 6.98 2.30 4.95
CA ASP A 40 6.51 3.60 5.44
C ASP A 40 5.02 3.77 5.12
N TYR A 41 4.29 4.43 6.01
CA TYR A 41 2.86 4.71 5.89
C TYR A 41 2.56 6.10 6.45
N ARG A 42 2.16 7.02 5.57
CA ARG A 42 2.00 8.45 5.90
C ARG A 42 0.60 8.98 5.68
N LEU A 43 -0.35 8.15 5.25
CA LEU A 43 -1.74 8.59 5.11
C LEU A 43 -2.31 8.94 6.48
N THR A 44 -3.16 9.97 6.51
CA THR A 44 -4.00 10.21 7.69
C THR A 44 -4.98 9.06 7.89
N ASP A 45 -5.56 8.97 9.09
CA ASP A 45 -6.57 7.94 9.43
C ASP A 45 -7.82 7.99 8.53
N THR A 46 -8.02 9.11 7.82
CA THR A 46 -9.13 9.32 6.87
C THR A 46 -8.71 9.17 5.40
N GLY A 47 -7.47 8.76 5.12
CA GLY A 47 -6.96 8.47 3.78
C GLY A 47 -6.50 9.70 2.98
N HIS A 48 -6.02 10.74 3.65
CA HIS A 48 -5.53 11.95 3.00
C HIS A 48 -4.00 12.03 3.01
N CYS A 49 -3.44 12.68 1.99
CA CYS A 49 -2.05 13.07 2.00
C CYS A 49 -1.81 14.15 3.07
N PRO A 50 -0.87 13.97 4.01
CA PRO A 50 -0.62 14.95 5.06
C PRO A 50 -0.02 16.27 4.53
N GLN A 51 0.60 16.24 3.34
CA GLN A 51 1.30 17.39 2.77
C GLN A 51 0.39 18.31 1.94
N CYS A 52 -0.52 17.75 1.14
CA CYS A 52 -1.38 18.53 0.24
C CYS A 52 -2.87 18.27 0.42
N GLN A 53 -3.25 17.46 1.42
CA GLN A 53 -4.64 17.12 1.75
C GLN A 53 -5.43 16.43 0.64
N THR A 54 -4.77 16.00 -0.45
CA THR A 54 -5.43 15.24 -1.49
C THR A 54 -5.93 13.91 -0.93
N LYS A 55 -7.22 13.64 -1.11
CA LYS A 55 -7.83 12.36 -0.76
C LYS A 55 -7.33 11.27 -1.71
N VAL A 56 -6.77 10.21 -1.15
CA VAL A 56 -6.31 9.06 -1.94
C VAL A 56 -7.47 8.11 -2.17
N ALA A 57 -7.58 7.59 -3.39
CA ALA A 57 -8.62 6.61 -3.71
C ALA A 57 -8.37 5.31 -2.91
N GLY A 58 -9.39 4.84 -2.20
CA GLY A 58 -9.31 3.63 -1.38
C GLY A 58 -10.20 3.71 -0.13
N ARG A 59 -9.98 2.76 0.78
CA ARG A 59 -10.53 2.74 2.13
C ARG A 59 -9.36 2.58 3.08
N PHE A 60 -9.08 3.64 3.81
CA PHE A 60 -7.96 3.72 4.74
C PHE A 60 -8.51 4.01 6.13
N GLN A 61 -7.81 3.48 7.12
CA GLN A 61 -8.05 3.70 8.53
C GLN A 61 -6.69 3.99 9.19
N HIS A 62 -6.71 4.22 10.50
CA HIS A 62 -5.48 4.26 11.28
C HIS A 62 -4.66 3.00 11.06
N PHE A 63 -3.35 3.16 10.84
CA PHE A 63 -2.44 2.06 10.56
C PHE A 63 -1.12 2.26 11.30
N GLU A 64 -0.74 1.26 12.08
CA GLU A 64 0.54 1.23 12.77
C GLU A 64 1.48 0.23 12.07
N LEU A 65 2.70 0.68 11.75
CA LEU A 65 3.68 -0.13 11.00
C LEU A 65 4.08 -1.43 11.72
N ASN A 66 4.07 -1.45 13.05
CA ASN A 66 4.36 -2.62 13.89
C ASN A 66 3.24 -3.67 13.85
N GLN A 67 2.01 -3.31 13.46
CA GLN A 67 0.86 -4.21 13.38
C GLN A 67 0.70 -4.89 12.01
N GLN A 68 1.60 -4.60 11.05
CA GLN A 68 1.48 -5.12 9.69
C GLN A 68 1.54 -6.66 9.62
N PHE A 69 0.82 -7.25 8.67
CA PHE A 69 0.93 -8.69 8.40
C PHE A 69 2.31 -9.05 7.82
N GLY A 70 2.81 -8.26 6.88
CA GLY A 70 4.13 -8.49 6.28
C GLY A 70 4.19 -9.78 5.44
N PRO A 71 5.40 -10.30 5.16
CA PRO A 71 5.60 -11.53 4.38
C PRO A 71 5.36 -12.81 5.22
N ARG A 72 4.34 -12.81 6.08
CA ARG A 72 3.93 -13.98 6.86
C ARG A 72 3.00 -14.87 6.04
N ARG A 73 2.87 -16.13 6.45
CA ARG A 73 1.95 -17.09 5.85
C ARG A 73 1.13 -17.72 6.97
N ILE A 74 -0.18 -17.87 6.75
CA ILE A 74 -1.05 -18.66 7.63
C ILE A 74 -1.26 -20.00 6.92
N PRO A 75 -0.84 -21.14 7.50
CA PRO A 75 -1.11 -22.44 6.90
C PRO A 75 -2.62 -22.71 6.93
N VAL A 76 -3.15 -23.25 5.82
CA VAL A 76 -4.54 -23.69 5.72
C VAL A 76 -4.53 -25.21 5.68
N ALA A 77 -5.13 -25.84 6.69
CA ALA A 77 -5.35 -27.28 6.68
C ALA A 77 -6.60 -27.58 5.85
N MET A 78 -6.43 -28.28 4.73
CA MET A 78 -7.55 -28.82 3.96
C MET A 78 -7.75 -30.26 4.40
N HIS A 79 -8.72 -30.51 5.29
CA HIS A 79 -9.13 -31.87 5.59
C HIS A 79 -10.03 -32.35 4.45
N MET A 80 -9.63 -33.40 3.75
CA MET A 80 -10.55 -34.12 2.88
C MET A 80 -11.42 -35.02 3.76
N GLU A 81 -12.72 -34.79 3.77
CA GLU A 81 -13.66 -35.80 4.28
C GLU A 81 -13.56 -37.04 3.37
N ALA A 82 -13.44 -38.22 4.01
CA ALA A 82 -13.33 -39.51 3.36
C ALA A 82 -14.70 -40.10 3.02
#